data_AF-A0A3P5XQD3-F1
#
_entry.id   AF-A0A3P5XQD3-F1
#
_cell.length_a   1.000
_cell.length_b   1.000
_cell.length_c   1.000
_cell.angle_alpha   90.00
_cell.angle_beta   90.00
_cell.angle_gamma   90.00
#
_symmetry.space_group_name_H-M   'P 1'
#
loop_
_entity.id
_entity.type
_entity.pdbx_description
1 polymer ?
#
loop_
_entity_poly.entity_id
_entity_poly.type
_entity_poly.pdbx_seq_one_letter_code
_entity_poly.pdbx_strand_id
1 'polypeptide(L)'
;MAMVHGVIVGVTAVAVIGLLFVVTNGKDPVGAIKEDIPTSGPAPVDKTTTDPVAKADESLQLFAKQHGAFSTVEAAETFQAEDPTLAKAAIVMVDKTYFIWSEVGLNEGDIEVSAEKGSFRKVLNANASSCAADGVGKLQQVLAETDIAKIKKLIPDKKAESKEKSSAKQKEFEKHITAATAFTDDLEVIRLLLLSHYAQPDKCVKITF
;
A
#
# COMPACT_ATOMS: atom_id res chain seq x y z
N MET A 1 -42.99 17.37 -44.27
CA MET A 1 -43.17 16.84 -42.89
C MET A 1 -41.79 16.72 -42.26
N ALA A 2 -41.70 17.12 -40.98
CA ALA A 2 -40.67 16.92 -39.93
C ALA A 2 -39.21 16.59 -40.33
N MET A 3 -38.21 17.43 -40.08
CA MET A 3 -37.62 17.90 -38.79
C MET A 3 -36.56 16.96 -38.18
N VAL A 4 -35.30 17.36 -38.37
CA VAL A 4 -34.20 17.51 -37.39
C VAL A 4 -34.19 16.60 -36.15
N HIS A 5 -33.12 15.82 -36.00
CA HIS A 5 -32.41 15.50 -34.75
C HIS A 5 -30.92 15.48 -35.14
N GLY A 6 -29.97 16.28 -34.66
CA GLY A 6 -29.88 17.05 -33.43
C GLY A 6 -28.98 16.31 -32.44
N VAL A 7 -27.65 16.45 -32.52
CA VAL A 7 -26.74 16.32 -31.37
C VAL A 7 -25.51 17.21 -31.59
N ILE A 8 -25.42 18.25 -30.78
CA ILE A 8 -24.22 19.07 -30.52
C ILE A 8 -23.53 18.41 -29.32
N VAL A 9 -22.25 18.03 -29.42
CA VAL A 9 -21.41 17.78 -28.23
C VAL A 9 -20.24 18.74 -28.28
N GLY A 10 -20.19 19.57 -27.25
CA GLY A 10 -19.33 20.74 -27.13
C GLY A 10 -17.86 20.43 -26.95
N VAL A 11 -17.06 21.26 -27.61
CA VAL A 11 -15.65 21.48 -27.34
C VAL A 11 -15.54 22.52 -26.20
N THR A 12 -14.46 22.43 -25.42
CA THR A 12 -13.87 23.41 -24.49
C THR A 12 -14.09 23.22 -23.00
N ALA A 13 -13.00 22.88 -22.30
CA ALA A 13 -12.40 23.78 -21.30
C ALA A 13 -10.92 23.39 -21.08
N VAL A 14 -10.00 24.13 -21.70
CA VAL A 14 -8.60 24.23 -21.25
C VAL A 14 -8.49 25.58 -20.57
N ALA A 15 -8.32 25.60 -19.26
CA ALA A 15 -8.03 26.81 -18.50
C ALA A 15 -6.55 26.85 -18.14
N VAL A 16 -5.95 27.97 -18.54
CA VAL A 16 -4.53 28.32 -18.60
C VAL A 16 -3.89 28.46 -17.21
N ILE A 17 -2.62 28.06 -17.14
CA ILE A 17 -1.69 28.25 -16.02
C ILE A 17 -1.53 29.73 -15.69
N GLY A 18 -1.81 30.13 -14.44
CA GLY A 18 -1.58 31.47 -13.93
C GLY A 18 -0.33 31.54 -13.05
N LEU A 19 0.82 31.84 -13.66
CA LEU A 19 2.02 32.33 -12.97
C LEU A 19 1.96 33.87 -12.96
N LEU A 20 1.86 34.51 -11.80
CA LEU A 20 2.26 35.91 -11.64
C LEU A 20 2.87 36.14 -10.25
N PHE A 21 4.19 36.27 -10.20
CA PHE A 21 4.92 36.85 -9.08
C PHE A 21 4.82 38.39 -9.12
N VAL A 22 4.34 38.95 -8.01
CA VAL A 22 4.82 40.14 -7.25
C VAL A 22 4.91 41.49 -7.97
N VAL A 23 4.37 42.56 -7.35
CA VAL A 23 5.08 43.82 -6.99
C VAL A 23 4.14 44.82 -6.27
N THR A 24 4.39 44.95 -4.96
CA THR A 24 4.45 46.14 -4.08
C THR A 24 3.29 47.13 -3.83
N ASN A 25 3.05 47.29 -2.51
CA ASN A 25 2.83 48.52 -1.71
C ASN A 25 1.46 49.24 -1.70
N GLY A 26 0.75 49.13 -0.57
CA GLY A 26 0.19 50.30 0.12
C GLY A 26 -1.27 50.24 0.60
N LYS A 27 -1.44 50.02 1.92
CA LYS A 27 -2.49 50.55 2.83
C LYS A 27 -3.98 50.19 2.62
N ASP A 28 -4.42 49.16 3.36
CA ASP A 28 -5.62 49.01 4.24
C ASP A 28 -7.06 49.43 3.81
N PRO A 29 -8.15 48.95 4.46
CA PRO A 29 -8.57 47.56 4.71
C PRO A 29 -10.11 47.38 4.53
N VAL A 30 -10.63 46.30 3.90
CA VAL A 30 -12.05 45.91 4.09
C VAL A 30 -12.24 44.39 3.95
N GLY A 31 -12.83 43.80 4.99
CA GLY A 31 -13.75 42.67 4.84
C GLY A 31 -13.12 41.29 4.77
N ALA A 32 -13.00 40.66 5.94
CA ALA A 32 -12.67 39.25 6.08
C ALA A 32 -13.64 38.33 5.33
N ILE A 33 -13.11 37.52 4.41
CA ILE A 33 -13.57 36.16 4.18
C ILE A 33 -12.33 35.27 4.32
N LYS A 34 -12.22 34.61 5.47
CA LYS A 34 -11.29 33.51 5.66
C LYS A 34 -11.90 32.30 4.94
N GLU A 35 -11.51 32.05 3.70
CA GLU A 35 -11.52 30.68 3.20
C GLU A 35 -10.14 30.08 3.47
N ASP A 36 -10.10 29.38 4.60
CA ASP A 36 -9.05 28.47 5.01
C ASP A 36 -8.91 27.40 3.92
N ILE A 37 -7.87 27.48 3.09
CA ILE A 37 -7.46 26.35 2.26
C ILE A 37 -6.94 25.30 3.24
N PRO A 38 -7.54 24.11 3.35
CA PRO A 38 -7.10 23.13 4.33
C PRO A 38 -5.75 22.54 3.90
N THR A 39 -4.66 23.21 4.25
CA THR A 39 -3.36 22.58 4.46
C THR A 39 -3.32 22.17 5.93
N SER A 40 -3.90 21.01 6.20
CA SER A 40 -3.71 20.31 7.46
C SER A 40 -3.60 18.85 7.09
N GLY A 41 -2.35 18.38 6.96
CA GLY A 41 -2.09 16.96 7.14
C GLY A 41 -2.62 16.54 8.52
N PRO A 42 -2.96 15.25 8.71
CA PRO A 42 -3.45 14.78 10.00
C PRO A 42 -2.48 15.18 11.12
N ALA A 43 -3.04 15.67 12.23
CA ALA A 43 -2.28 16.02 13.43
C ALA A 43 -1.50 14.79 13.96
N PRO A 44 -0.38 14.98 14.68
CA PRO A 44 0.39 13.88 15.23
C PRO A 44 -0.47 13.11 16.23
N VAL A 45 -0.67 11.82 15.97
CA VAL A 45 -1.37 10.93 16.90
C VAL A 45 -0.40 10.54 18.01
N ASP A 46 -0.82 10.76 19.25
CA ASP A 46 -0.11 10.34 20.45
C ASP A 46 0.23 8.84 20.41
N LYS A 47 1.50 8.53 20.64
CA LYS A 47 2.04 7.17 20.69
C LYS A 47 1.42 6.41 21.85
N THR A 48 0.40 5.60 21.56
CA THR A 48 -0.01 4.50 22.45
C THR A 48 0.56 3.21 21.87
N THR A 49 1.73 2.80 22.37
CA THR A 49 2.30 1.49 22.12
C THR A 49 1.45 0.44 22.82
N THR A 50 0.54 -0.15 22.05
CA THR A 50 -0.04 -1.45 22.36
C THR A 50 0.18 -2.30 21.13
N ASP A 51 1.05 -3.31 21.26
CA ASP A 51 1.30 -4.28 20.19
C ASP A 51 -0.04 -4.83 19.69
N PRO A 52 -0.41 -4.63 18.42
CA PRO A 52 -1.65 -5.16 17.90
C PRO A 52 -1.49 -6.67 17.71
N VAL A 53 -1.95 -7.44 18.69
CA VAL A 53 -2.27 -8.86 18.45
C VAL A 53 -3.51 -8.89 17.58
N ALA A 54 -3.29 -8.85 16.26
CA ALA A 54 -4.38 -8.96 15.29
C ALA A 54 -5.05 -10.33 15.46
N LYS A 55 -6.34 -10.33 15.82
CA LYS A 55 -7.19 -11.53 15.72
C LYS A 55 -7.34 -11.86 14.24
N ALA A 56 -7.36 -13.16 13.91
CA ALA A 56 -7.38 -13.68 12.55
C ALA A 56 -8.61 -13.28 11.68
N ASP A 57 -9.51 -12.45 12.21
CA ASP A 57 -10.77 -12.06 11.56
C ASP A 57 -10.97 -10.52 11.43
N GLU A 58 -10.08 -9.71 12.03
CA GLU A 58 -10.15 -8.24 11.92
C GLU A 58 -9.24 -7.75 10.79
N SER A 59 -9.56 -6.65 10.11
CA SER A 59 -8.63 -6.09 9.12
C SER A 59 -7.38 -5.52 9.80
N LEU A 60 -6.20 -5.82 9.27
CA LEU A 60 -4.94 -5.28 9.75
C LEU A 60 -4.67 -3.92 9.09
N GLN A 61 -4.65 -2.85 9.88
CA GLN A 61 -4.21 -1.54 9.40
C GLN A 61 -2.68 -1.55 9.19
N LEU A 62 -2.25 -1.03 8.05
CA LEU A 62 -0.86 -1.00 7.61
C LEU A 62 -0.53 0.35 6.96
N PHE A 63 0.76 0.65 6.87
CA PHE A 63 1.27 1.87 6.27
C PHE A 63 2.26 1.50 5.17
N ALA A 64 2.00 1.90 3.92
CA ALA A 64 2.90 1.67 2.82
C ALA A 64 3.72 2.93 2.48
N LYS A 65 4.98 2.74 2.12
CA LYS A 65 5.82 3.76 1.48
C LYS A 65 5.59 3.76 -0.01
N GLN A 66 4.75 4.68 -0.48
CA GLN A 66 4.31 4.78 -1.86
C GLN A 66 5.16 5.74 -2.68
N HIS A 67 5.49 5.32 -3.89
CA HIS A 67 6.28 6.08 -4.88
C HIS A 67 5.47 6.50 -6.10
N GLY A 68 4.36 5.83 -6.37
CA GLY A 68 3.51 6.15 -7.51
C GLY A 68 2.20 5.34 -7.54
N ALA A 69 1.28 5.81 -8.38
CA ALA A 69 0.03 5.13 -8.69
C ALA A 69 -0.25 5.29 -10.20
N PHE A 70 -0.57 4.19 -10.86
CA PHE A 70 -0.66 4.11 -12.32
C PHE A 70 -1.96 3.41 -12.73
N SER A 71 -2.48 3.76 -13.90
CA SER A 71 -3.67 3.12 -14.47
C SER A 71 -3.35 1.83 -15.24
N THR A 72 -2.07 1.59 -15.58
CA THR A 72 -1.62 0.39 -16.28
C THR A 72 -0.38 -0.21 -15.61
N VAL A 73 -0.17 -1.51 -15.79
CA VAL A 73 0.98 -2.22 -15.22
C VAL A 73 2.27 -1.82 -15.91
N GLU A 74 2.24 -1.59 -17.22
CA GLU A 74 3.42 -1.25 -18.03
C GLU A 74 4.01 0.10 -17.61
N ALA A 75 3.16 1.07 -17.27
CA ALA A 75 3.59 2.36 -16.76
C ALA A 75 4.25 2.23 -15.37
N ALA A 76 3.68 1.39 -14.50
CA ALA A 76 4.26 1.12 -13.18
C ALA A 76 5.61 0.39 -13.29
N GLU A 77 5.70 -0.62 -14.16
CA GLU A 77 6.94 -1.37 -14.43
C GLU A 77 8.03 -0.47 -15.02
N THR A 78 7.68 0.39 -15.96
CA THR A 78 8.62 1.36 -16.56
C THR A 78 9.17 2.31 -15.50
N PHE A 79 8.29 2.89 -14.69
CA PHE A 79 8.71 3.76 -13.59
C PHE A 79 9.62 3.04 -12.58
N GLN A 80 9.27 1.80 -12.21
CA GLN A 80 10.10 1.02 -11.29
C GLN A 80 11.47 0.68 -11.89
N ALA A 81 11.55 0.40 -13.19
CA ALA A 81 12.80 0.06 -13.87
C ALA A 81 13.74 1.25 -14.04
N GLU A 82 13.21 2.47 -14.11
CA GLU A 82 13.99 3.71 -14.26
C GLU A 82 14.67 4.15 -12.95
N ASP A 83 14.19 3.69 -11.79
CA ASP A 83 14.75 4.02 -10.48
C ASP A 83 15.33 2.77 -9.77
N PRO A 84 16.67 2.59 -9.75
CA PRO A 84 17.31 1.48 -9.07
C PRO A 84 17.02 1.41 -7.56
N THR A 85 16.61 2.51 -6.92
CA THR A 85 16.25 2.51 -5.50
C THR A 85 14.96 1.73 -5.23
N LEU A 86 14.17 1.46 -6.27
CA LEU A 86 12.92 0.69 -6.23
C LEU A 86 13.13 -0.80 -6.54
N ALA A 87 14.37 -1.30 -6.53
CA ALA A 87 14.66 -2.71 -6.80
C ALA A 87 13.98 -3.71 -5.84
N LYS A 88 13.63 -3.26 -4.63
CA LYS A 88 12.87 -4.05 -3.63
C LYS A 88 11.38 -3.69 -3.59
N ALA A 89 10.93 -2.73 -4.39
CA ALA A 89 9.54 -2.34 -4.45
C ALA A 89 8.68 -3.41 -5.12
N ALA A 90 7.39 -3.38 -4.82
CA ALA A 90 6.39 -4.22 -5.46
C ALA A 90 5.28 -3.36 -6.06
N ILE A 91 4.79 -3.81 -7.21
CA ILE A 91 3.60 -3.28 -7.85
C ILE A 91 2.39 -4.03 -7.28
N VAL A 92 1.49 -3.30 -6.62
CA VAL A 92 0.28 -3.85 -6.00
C VAL A 92 -0.94 -3.28 -6.70
N MET A 93 -1.81 -4.15 -7.23
CA MET A 93 -3.06 -3.74 -7.85
C MET A 93 -4.17 -3.65 -6.79
N VAL A 94 -4.80 -2.48 -6.66
CA VAL A 94 -6.01 -2.28 -5.85
C VAL A 94 -7.02 -1.49 -6.70
N ASP A 95 -8.23 -2.01 -6.86
CA ASP A 95 -9.31 -1.37 -7.64
C ASP A 95 -8.87 -0.89 -9.04
N LYS A 96 -8.13 -1.75 -9.77
CA LYS A 96 -7.57 -1.48 -11.12
C LYS A 96 -6.52 -0.37 -11.19
N THR A 97 -6.04 0.10 -10.03
CA THR A 97 -4.91 1.02 -9.93
C THR A 97 -3.67 0.25 -9.46
N TYR A 98 -2.52 0.52 -10.08
CA TYR A 98 -1.25 -0.13 -9.77
C TYR A 98 -0.41 0.82 -8.91
N PHE A 99 -0.20 0.44 -7.66
CA PHE A 99 0.58 1.22 -6.71
C PHE A 99 1.99 0.66 -6.61
N ILE A 100 2.99 1.54 -6.54
CA ILE A 100 4.38 1.14 -6.29
C ILE A 100 4.70 1.41 -4.83
N TRP A 101 4.90 0.34 -4.07
CA TRP A 101 5.27 0.41 -2.66
C TRP A 101 6.64 -0.21 -2.44
N SER A 102 7.44 0.38 -1.56
CA SER A 102 8.79 -0.12 -1.23
C SER A 102 8.89 -0.79 0.14
N GLU A 103 8.01 -0.43 1.05
CA GLU A 103 7.98 -0.87 2.45
C GLU A 103 6.52 -0.88 2.92
N VAL A 104 6.16 -1.81 3.81
CA VAL A 104 4.86 -1.83 4.49
C VAL A 104 5.08 -2.06 5.98
N GLY A 105 4.73 -1.08 6.81
CA GLY A 105 4.89 -1.06 8.26
C GLY A 105 3.60 -1.30 9.01
N LEU A 106 3.71 -1.69 10.29
CA LEU A 106 2.58 -1.81 11.21
C LEU A 106 2.22 -0.47 11.84
N ASN A 107 3.24 0.38 12.03
CA ASN A 107 3.07 1.72 12.57
C ASN A 107 3.45 2.76 11.53
N GLU A 108 2.86 3.94 11.69
CA GLU A 108 3.16 5.07 10.82
C GLU A 108 4.66 5.46 10.86
N GLY A 109 5.26 5.37 12.05
CA GLY A 109 6.66 5.72 12.30
C GLY A 109 7.68 4.74 11.70
N ASP A 110 7.25 3.55 11.31
CA ASP A 110 8.12 2.55 10.68
C ASP A 110 8.45 2.92 9.22
N ILE A 111 7.66 3.83 8.63
CA ILE A 111 7.74 4.20 7.22
C ILE A 111 8.42 5.55 7.06
N GLU A 112 9.69 5.57 6.67
CA GLU A 112 10.41 6.81 6.37
C GLU A 112 10.08 7.33 4.97
N VAL A 113 9.55 8.55 4.89
CA VAL A 113 9.14 9.18 3.62
C VAL A 113 9.92 10.47 3.37
N SER A 114 10.07 10.80 2.09
CA SER A 114 10.74 12.03 1.64
C SER A 114 10.07 12.53 0.37
N ALA A 115 9.53 13.75 0.44
CA ALA A 115 8.94 14.43 -0.70
C ALA A 115 9.98 14.71 -1.80
N GLU A 116 11.23 14.99 -1.42
CA GLU A 116 12.35 15.16 -2.36
C GLU A 116 12.65 13.88 -3.16
N LYS A 117 12.41 12.72 -2.55
CA LYS A 117 12.53 11.40 -3.18
C LYS A 117 11.20 10.90 -3.77
N GLY A 118 10.17 11.75 -3.87
CA GLY A 118 8.88 11.39 -4.44
C GLY A 118 8.11 10.32 -3.66
N SER A 119 8.39 10.13 -2.38
CA SER A 119 7.76 9.11 -1.54
C SER A 119 6.81 9.70 -0.52
N PHE A 120 5.70 9.01 -0.27
CA PHE A 120 4.69 9.40 0.70
C PHE A 120 4.07 8.18 1.37
N ARG A 121 3.43 8.43 2.51
CA ARG A 121 2.83 7.37 3.31
C ARG A 121 1.39 7.14 2.88
N LYS A 122 1.02 5.89 2.69
CA LYS A 122 -0.35 5.47 2.37
C LYS A 122 -0.87 4.55 3.47
N VAL A 123 -1.98 4.92 4.10
CA VAL A 123 -2.71 4.04 5.02
C VAL A 123 -3.51 3.04 4.19
N LEU A 124 -3.52 1.79 4.61
CA LEU A 124 -4.34 0.73 4.02
C LEU A 124 -4.81 -0.25 5.10
N ASN A 125 -5.83 -1.03 4.77
CA ASN A 125 -6.29 -2.16 5.56
C ASN A 125 -6.15 -3.43 4.73
N ALA A 126 -5.49 -4.44 5.30
CA ALA A 126 -5.35 -5.77 4.70
C ALA A 126 -6.21 -6.77 5.46
N ASN A 127 -7.12 -7.45 4.77
CA ASN A 127 -7.92 -8.52 5.33
C ASN A 127 -7.51 -9.85 4.70
N ALA A 128 -7.07 -10.80 5.54
CA ALA A 128 -6.63 -12.13 5.13
C ALA A 128 -7.53 -13.26 5.66
N SER A 129 -8.76 -12.96 6.09
CA SER A 129 -9.67 -13.96 6.67
C SER A 129 -10.00 -15.09 5.67
N SER A 130 -10.04 -14.77 4.37
CA SER A 130 -10.28 -15.75 3.30
C SER A 130 -9.10 -16.70 3.08
N CYS A 131 -7.91 -16.38 3.59
CA CYS A 131 -6.70 -17.18 3.40
C CYS A 131 -6.70 -18.51 4.15
N ALA A 132 -7.54 -18.66 5.18
CA ALA A 132 -7.68 -19.93 5.91
C ALA A 132 -8.18 -21.07 4.99
N ALA A 133 -9.15 -20.78 4.12
CA ALA A 133 -9.67 -21.73 3.14
C ALA A 133 -8.61 -22.16 2.09
N ASP A 134 -7.59 -21.31 1.89
CA ASP A 134 -6.49 -21.55 0.97
C ASP A 134 -5.27 -22.24 1.61
N GLY A 135 -5.36 -22.67 2.86
CA GLY A 135 -4.22 -23.28 3.56
C GLY A 135 -3.12 -22.27 3.93
N VAL A 136 -3.45 -20.98 3.90
CA VAL A 136 -2.58 -19.84 4.24
C VAL A 136 -3.12 -19.09 5.47
N GLY A 137 -3.84 -19.79 6.36
CA GLY A 137 -4.56 -19.19 7.49
C GLY A 137 -3.68 -18.46 8.52
N LYS A 138 -2.35 -18.66 8.48
CA LYS A 138 -1.40 -17.92 9.32
C LYS A 138 -0.90 -16.63 8.69
N LEU A 139 -1.32 -16.28 7.46
CA LEU A 139 -0.80 -15.10 6.76
C LEU A 139 -1.00 -13.82 7.57
N GLN A 140 -2.18 -13.64 8.16
CA GLN A 140 -2.43 -12.47 8.99
C GLN A 140 -1.49 -12.36 10.18
N GLN A 141 -1.23 -13.49 10.85
CA GLN A 141 -0.29 -13.55 11.96
C GLN A 141 1.14 -13.21 11.49
N VAL A 142 1.54 -13.68 10.30
CA VAL A 142 2.84 -13.37 9.71
C VAL A 142 2.95 -11.87 9.38
N LEU A 143 1.91 -11.27 8.80
CA LEU A 143 1.89 -9.84 8.48
C LEU A 143 1.91 -8.95 9.74
N ALA A 144 1.32 -9.41 10.84
CA ALA A 144 1.27 -8.69 12.12
C ALA A 144 2.52 -8.88 13.00
N GLU A 145 3.47 -9.74 12.60
CA GLU A 145 4.64 -10.05 13.43
C GLU A 145 5.72 -8.97 13.32
N THR A 146 6.44 -8.76 14.42
CA THR A 146 7.50 -7.74 14.57
C THR A 146 8.89 -8.35 14.72
N ASP A 147 9.02 -9.68 14.56
CA ASP A 147 10.27 -10.41 14.66
C ASP A 147 10.35 -11.53 13.60
N ILE A 148 11.38 -11.47 12.75
CA ILE A 148 11.64 -12.46 11.70
C ILE A 148 11.81 -13.88 12.29
N ALA A 149 12.41 -14.01 13.47
CA ALA A 149 12.59 -15.31 14.10
C ALA A 149 11.24 -15.95 14.48
N LYS A 150 10.25 -15.13 14.87
CA LYS A 150 8.89 -15.61 15.13
C LYS A 150 8.16 -15.95 13.83
N ILE A 151 8.31 -15.15 12.77
CA ILE A 151 7.79 -15.48 11.43
C ILE A 151 8.29 -16.87 10.99
N LYS A 152 9.60 -17.14 11.14
CA LYS A 152 10.21 -18.43 10.78
C LYS A 152 9.65 -19.60 11.60
N LYS A 153 9.27 -19.38 12.87
CA LYS A 153 8.62 -20.40 13.73
C LYS A 153 7.16 -20.69 13.34
N LEU A 154 6.51 -19.83 12.58
CA LEU A 154 5.14 -20.08 12.09
C LEU A 154 5.10 -21.10 10.95
N ILE A 155 6.23 -21.32 10.28
CA ILE A 155 6.45 -22.42 9.33
C ILE A 155 6.69 -23.70 10.15
N PRO A 156 5.88 -24.76 9.98
CA PRO A 156 6.13 -26.03 10.63
C PRO A 156 7.49 -26.61 10.19
N ASP A 157 8.29 -27.06 11.15
CA ASP A 157 9.55 -27.71 10.88
C ASP A 157 9.33 -28.98 10.04
N LYS A 158 10.07 -29.10 8.92
CA LYS A 158 10.09 -30.33 8.10
C LYS A 158 10.49 -31.59 8.88
N LYS A 159 11.03 -31.44 10.10
CA LYS A 159 11.42 -32.54 10.99
C LYS A 159 10.32 -33.00 11.95
N ALA A 160 9.26 -32.21 12.13
CA ALA A 160 8.11 -32.57 12.95
C ALA A 160 7.00 -33.17 12.06
N GLU A 161 7.29 -34.29 11.40
CA GLU A 161 6.28 -35.05 10.67
C GLU A 161 5.36 -35.81 11.64
N SER A 162 4.51 -35.09 12.35
CA SER A 162 3.28 -35.69 12.89
C SER A 162 2.24 -35.69 11.77
N LYS A 163 2.24 -36.76 10.94
CA LYS A 163 1.12 -37.40 10.20
C LYS A 163 -0.05 -36.59 9.59
N GLU A 164 -0.02 -35.26 9.50
CA GLU A 164 -0.91 -34.49 8.65
C GLU A 164 -0.16 -34.13 7.37
N LYS A 165 -0.64 -34.65 6.23
CA LYS A 165 -0.12 -34.24 4.91
C LYS A 165 -0.36 -32.74 4.77
N SER A 166 0.69 -31.93 4.89
CA SER A 166 0.61 -30.51 4.53
C SER A 166 0.14 -30.38 3.09
N SER A 167 -0.86 -29.52 2.88
CA SER A 167 -1.45 -29.29 1.56
C SER A 167 -0.43 -28.65 0.61
N ALA A 168 -0.62 -28.79 -0.71
CA ALA A 168 0.26 -28.15 -1.69
C ALA A 168 0.34 -26.63 -1.48
N LYS A 169 -0.80 -25.98 -1.18
CA LYS A 169 -0.88 -24.54 -0.90
C LYS A 169 -0.13 -24.15 0.37
N GLN A 170 -0.18 -24.98 1.42
CA GLN A 170 0.58 -24.73 2.64
C GLN A 170 2.10 -24.75 2.37
N LYS A 171 2.58 -25.74 1.61
CA LYS A 171 4.00 -25.82 1.21
C LYS A 171 4.44 -24.62 0.38
N GLU A 172 3.56 -24.13 -0.49
CA GLU A 172 3.80 -22.93 -1.28
C GLU A 172 3.91 -21.68 -0.40
N PHE A 173 3.02 -21.52 0.59
CA PHE A 173 3.12 -20.45 1.58
C PHE A 173 4.41 -20.47 2.38
N GLU A 174 4.82 -21.64 2.86
CA GLU A 174 6.10 -21.81 3.57
C GLU A 174 7.30 -21.44 2.67
N LYS A 175 7.23 -21.79 1.38
CA LYS A 175 8.23 -21.40 0.38
C LYS A 175 8.29 -19.88 0.20
N HIS A 176 7.14 -19.19 0.15
CA HIS A 176 7.10 -17.74 0.01
C HIS A 176 7.67 -17.02 1.23
N ILE A 177 7.34 -17.46 2.45
CA ILE A 177 7.96 -16.91 3.66
C ILE A 177 9.48 -17.15 3.65
N THR A 178 9.90 -18.37 3.31
CA THR A 178 11.34 -18.71 3.24
C THR A 178 12.06 -17.84 2.21
N ALA A 179 11.47 -17.63 1.04
CA ALA A 179 12.04 -16.79 -0.01
C ALA A 179 12.12 -15.32 0.42
N ALA A 180 11.04 -14.76 1.00
CA ALA A 180 11.02 -13.37 1.45
C ALA A 180 12.06 -13.12 2.55
N THR A 181 12.14 -14.00 3.55
CA THR A 181 13.11 -13.89 4.67
C THR A 181 14.55 -14.27 4.30
N ALA A 182 14.79 -14.80 3.10
CA ALA A 182 16.13 -15.00 2.54
C ALA A 182 16.57 -13.83 1.64
N PHE A 183 15.60 -13.09 1.08
CA PHE A 183 15.86 -11.95 0.21
C PHE A 183 16.28 -10.69 0.98
N THR A 184 15.76 -10.50 2.19
CA THR A 184 16.02 -9.30 3.01
C THR A 184 15.80 -9.59 4.49
N ASP A 185 16.52 -8.87 5.35
CA ASP A 185 16.33 -8.86 6.82
C ASP A 185 15.46 -7.68 7.31
N ASP A 186 14.88 -6.94 6.37
CA ASP A 186 13.98 -5.81 6.60
C ASP A 186 12.53 -6.32 6.70
N LEU A 187 11.89 -6.10 7.86
CA LEU A 187 10.54 -6.61 8.14
C LEU A 187 9.48 -5.93 7.27
N GLU A 188 9.64 -4.65 6.99
CA GLU A 188 8.70 -3.84 6.20
C GLU A 188 8.72 -4.30 4.74
N VAL A 189 9.90 -4.65 4.23
CA VAL A 189 10.05 -5.25 2.90
C VAL A 189 9.52 -6.69 2.88
N ILE A 190 9.79 -7.52 3.90
CA ILE A 190 9.22 -8.89 3.98
C ILE A 190 7.68 -8.82 3.95
N ARG A 191 7.10 -7.90 4.73
CA ARG A 191 5.65 -7.68 4.80
C ARG A 191 5.10 -7.26 3.45
N LEU A 192 5.77 -6.36 2.74
CA LEU A 192 5.42 -5.97 1.37
C LEU A 192 5.45 -7.15 0.39
N LEU A 193 6.51 -7.96 0.42
CA LEU A 193 6.66 -9.10 -0.50
C LEU A 193 5.55 -10.12 -0.31
N LEU A 194 5.21 -10.43 0.94
CA LEU A 194 4.11 -11.35 1.26
C LEU A 194 2.76 -10.72 0.89
N LEU A 195 2.51 -9.48 1.29
CA LEU A 195 1.26 -8.79 1.00
C LEU A 195 1.01 -8.68 -0.51
N SER A 196 2.01 -8.26 -1.29
CA SER A 196 1.88 -8.11 -2.74
C SER A 196 1.60 -9.44 -3.45
N HIS A 197 2.20 -10.55 -3.00
CA HIS A 197 1.93 -11.86 -3.54
C HIS A 197 0.48 -12.31 -3.26
N TYR A 198 -0.03 -12.09 -2.05
CA TYR A 198 -1.34 -12.58 -1.63
C TYR A 198 -2.50 -11.62 -1.89
N ALA A 199 -2.23 -10.39 -2.34
CA ALA A 199 -3.23 -9.39 -2.71
C ALA A 199 -3.52 -9.33 -4.22
N GLN A 200 -2.99 -10.25 -5.02
CA GLN A 200 -3.32 -10.35 -6.45
C GLN A 200 -4.81 -10.73 -6.65
N PRO A 201 -5.43 -10.44 -7.81
CA PRO A 201 -6.87 -10.63 -8.03
C PRO A 201 -7.44 -12.02 -7.69
N ASP A 202 -6.65 -13.08 -7.87
CA ASP A 202 -7.04 -14.47 -7.61
C ASP A 202 -6.54 -15.01 -6.25
N LYS A 203 -6.12 -14.11 -5.35
CA LYS A 203 -5.53 -14.45 -4.06
C LYS A 203 -6.42 -13.95 -2.91
N CYS A 204 -6.07 -14.40 -1.72
CA CYS A 204 -6.97 -14.39 -0.57
C CYS A 204 -6.92 -13.11 0.28
N VAL A 205 -6.03 -12.16 0.00
CA VAL A 205 -5.95 -10.90 0.72
C VAL A 205 -6.71 -9.80 -0.03
N LYS A 206 -7.60 -9.14 0.67
CA LYS A 206 -8.26 -7.92 0.19
C LYS A 206 -7.61 -6.70 0.82
N ILE A 207 -7.23 -5.74 -0.03
CA ILE A 207 -6.73 -4.43 0.40
C ILE A 207 -7.83 -3.39 0.20
N THR A 208 -8.00 -2.50 1.18
CA THR A 208 -8.86 -1.30 1.09
C THR A 208 -8.12 -0.08 1.65
N PHE A 209 -8.50 1.12 1.21
CA PHE A 209 -7.94 2.39 1.69
C PHE A 209 -8.91 3.15 2.59
#